data_AF-A0AAG5D1I0-F1
#
_entry.id   AF-A0AAG5D1I0-F1
#
_cell.length_a   1.000
_cell.length_b   1.000
_cell.length_c   1.000
_cell.angle_alpha   90.00
_cell.angle_beta   90.00
_cell.angle_gamma   90.00
#
_symmetry.space_group_name_H-M   'P 1'
#
loop_
_entity.id
_entity.type
_entity.pdbx_description
1 polymer ?
#
loop_
_entity_poly.entity_id
_entity_poly.type
_entity_poly.pdbx_seq_one_letter_code
_entity_poly.pdbx_strand_id
1 'polypeptide(L)'
;MDIALELAKKATRVTISHHMDPLTFPLPSNLTQQPDLACLTEAGAKFTNGHTEAYDVVLYCTGFRYNFPFLSASCGIRVEDNHVQPLYKHCININHPTMAFIGLPFYVCAAQMMDLQVRFCLKYFSGSRRLPSGRAMLEDMGREMEDRWQRGYRKRHAHMMGPEQGHYYADLAKTADIEPIAPVMTKLHNESSQRFVDDLIHFREDVFRIIDNDHFVNV
;
A
#
# COMPACT_ATOMS: atom_id res chain seq x y z
N MET A 1 -3.17 -14.18 2.20
CA MET A 1 -2.11 -15.14 2.58
C MET A 1 -1.98 -15.32 4.08
N ASP A 2 -1.61 -14.28 4.83
CA ASP A 2 -1.39 -14.40 6.29
C ASP A 2 -2.58 -15.03 7.05
N ILE A 3 -3.80 -14.51 6.83
CA ILE A 3 -5.04 -15.09 7.40
C ILE A 3 -5.21 -16.57 7.02
N ALA A 4 -4.94 -16.94 5.76
CA ALA A 4 -5.13 -18.30 5.28
C ALA A 4 -4.14 -19.27 5.94
N LEU A 5 -2.88 -18.85 6.14
CA LEU A 5 -1.88 -19.63 6.85
C LEU A 5 -2.23 -19.83 8.33
N GLU A 6 -2.74 -18.80 9.01
CA GLU A 6 -3.17 -18.93 10.40
C GLU A 6 -4.39 -19.84 10.53
N LEU A 7 -5.35 -19.75 9.60
CA LEU A 7 -6.50 -20.65 9.56
C LEU A 7 -6.09 -22.09 9.26
N ALA A 8 -5.10 -22.32 8.40
CA ALA A 8 -4.63 -23.68 8.08
C ALA A 8 -4.10 -24.44 9.31
N LYS A 9 -3.66 -23.74 10.36
CA LYS A 9 -3.24 -24.35 11.64
C LYS A 9 -4.40 -24.90 12.47
N LYS A 10 -5.65 -24.53 12.16
CA LYS A 10 -6.84 -24.80 13.01
C LYS A 10 -8.02 -25.40 12.25
N ALA A 11 -8.20 -25.01 10.99
CA ALA A 11 -9.30 -25.47 10.15
C ALA A 11 -8.98 -26.80 9.47
N THR A 12 -10.01 -27.61 9.21
CA THR A 12 -9.88 -28.87 8.47
C THR A 12 -9.42 -28.65 7.03
N ARG A 13 -9.88 -27.57 6.39
CA ARG A 13 -9.54 -27.20 5.01
C ARG A 13 -9.66 -25.69 4.85
N VAL A 14 -8.75 -25.09 4.09
CA VAL A 14 -8.76 -23.68 3.71
C VAL A 14 -8.58 -23.58 2.20
N THR A 15 -9.37 -22.74 1.55
CA THR A 15 -9.20 -22.43 0.13
C THR A 15 -9.05 -20.93 -0.03
N ILE A 16 -8.01 -20.50 -0.75
CA ILE A 16 -7.90 -19.11 -1.20
C ILE A 16 -8.43 -18.99 -2.63
N SER A 17 -9.27 -17.99 -2.88
CA SER A 17 -9.77 -17.65 -4.21
C SER A 17 -9.20 -16.30 -4.63
N HIS A 18 -8.57 -16.23 -5.80
CA HIS A 18 -7.96 -15.01 -6.32
C HIS A 18 -7.87 -14.97 -7.86
N HIS A 19 -7.66 -13.76 -8.39
CA HIS A 19 -7.46 -13.47 -9.81
C HIS A 19 -5.99 -13.40 -10.24
N MET A 20 -5.04 -13.66 -9.33
CA MET A 20 -3.61 -13.73 -9.64
C MET A 20 -3.21 -15.13 -10.13
N ASP A 21 -2.02 -15.23 -10.72
CA ASP A 21 -1.41 -16.53 -11.01
C ASP A 21 -1.30 -17.39 -9.73
N PRO A 22 -1.49 -18.72 -9.83
CA PRO A 22 -1.36 -19.60 -8.67
C PRO A 22 0.00 -19.46 -8.01
N LEU A 23 -0.01 -19.39 -6.68
CA LEU A 23 1.20 -19.39 -5.88
C LEU A 23 1.94 -20.71 -6.09
N THR A 24 3.27 -20.62 -6.27
CA THR A 24 4.12 -21.76 -6.66
C THR A 24 4.94 -22.33 -5.51
N PHE A 25 5.03 -21.64 -4.37
CA PHE A 25 5.73 -22.13 -3.19
C PHE A 25 4.92 -23.19 -2.43
N PRO A 26 5.57 -24.02 -1.58
CA PRO A 26 4.89 -25.04 -0.80
C PRO A 26 3.83 -24.43 0.12
N LEU A 27 2.60 -24.93 0.02
CA LEU A 27 1.49 -24.58 0.90
C LEU A 27 1.23 -25.70 1.91
N PRO A 28 0.65 -25.41 3.09
CA PRO A 28 0.12 -26.44 3.99
C PRO A 28 -0.78 -27.42 3.23
N SER A 29 -0.73 -28.71 3.58
CA SER A 29 -1.46 -29.76 2.85
C SER A 29 -2.98 -29.58 2.82
N ASN A 30 -3.55 -28.83 3.77
CA ASN A 30 -4.97 -28.50 3.87
C ASN A 30 -5.32 -27.12 3.28
N LEU A 31 -4.37 -26.42 2.65
CA LEU A 31 -4.57 -25.12 2.02
C LEU A 31 -4.48 -25.24 0.49
N THR A 32 -5.59 -24.98 -0.20
CA THR A 32 -5.68 -25.05 -1.67
C THR A 32 -5.98 -23.68 -2.29
N GLN A 33 -5.83 -23.59 -3.62
CA GLN A 33 -6.08 -22.38 -4.39
C GLN A 33 -7.18 -22.64 -5.42
N GLN A 34 -8.04 -21.66 -5.63
CA GLN A 34 -9.07 -21.67 -6.67
C GLN A 34 -9.05 -20.32 -7.42
N PRO A 35 -9.51 -20.26 -8.68
CA PRO A 35 -9.66 -18.99 -9.38
C PRO A 35 -10.81 -18.19 -8.76
N ASP A 36 -11.17 -17.07 -9.39
CA ASP A 36 -12.26 -16.21 -8.93
C ASP A 36 -13.56 -16.98 -8.68
N LEU A 37 -14.29 -16.52 -7.66
CA LEU A 37 -15.62 -16.99 -7.34
C LEU A 37 -16.62 -16.56 -8.43
N ALA A 38 -17.38 -17.51 -8.97
CA ALA A 38 -18.48 -17.23 -9.88
C ALA A 38 -19.75 -16.87 -9.10
N CYS A 39 -20.12 -17.65 -8.08
CA CYS A 39 -21.20 -17.34 -7.16
C CYS A 39 -21.09 -18.14 -5.84
N LEU A 40 -21.77 -17.65 -4.81
CA LEU A 40 -22.04 -18.43 -3.59
C LEU A 40 -23.28 -19.30 -3.80
N THR A 41 -23.28 -20.47 -3.16
CA THR A 41 -24.42 -21.38 -3.08
C THR A 41 -24.89 -21.48 -1.63
N GLU A 42 -26.03 -22.13 -1.38
CA GLU A 42 -26.53 -22.33 -0.01
C GLU A 42 -25.54 -23.09 0.89
N ALA A 43 -24.70 -23.95 0.31
CA ALA A 43 -23.76 -24.80 1.04
C ALA A 43 -22.29 -24.45 0.81
N GLY A 44 -21.97 -23.44 -0.01
CA GLY A 44 -20.58 -23.11 -0.33
C GLY A 44 -20.40 -22.19 -1.53
N ALA A 45 -19.56 -22.61 -2.49
CA ALA A 45 -19.05 -21.75 -3.55
C ALA A 45 -18.90 -22.48 -4.89
N LYS A 46 -19.20 -21.77 -5.99
CA LYS A 46 -18.87 -22.16 -7.36
C LYS A 46 -17.81 -21.21 -7.91
N PHE A 47 -16.75 -21.76 -8.49
CA PHE A 47 -15.62 -21.03 -9.06
C PHE A 47 -15.76 -20.88 -10.58
N THR A 48 -15.01 -19.94 -11.17
CA THR A 48 -15.07 -19.64 -12.62
C THR A 48 -14.61 -20.79 -13.51
N ASN A 49 -13.80 -21.72 -12.99
CA ASN A 49 -13.43 -22.97 -13.67
C ASN A 49 -14.54 -24.04 -13.63
N GLY A 50 -15.71 -23.74 -13.04
CA GLY A 50 -16.82 -24.67 -12.90
C GLY A 50 -16.76 -25.57 -11.65
N HIS A 51 -15.64 -25.57 -10.92
CA HIS A 51 -15.51 -26.32 -9.67
C HIS A 51 -16.50 -25.80 -8.64
N THR A 52 -17.12 -26.70 -7.87
CA THR A 52 -18.07 -26.37 -6.81
C THR A 52 -17.69 -27.13 -5.56
N GLU A 53 -17.70 -26.45 -4.42
CA GLU A 53 -17.27 -27.05 -3.17
C GLU A 53 -18.00 -26.41 -1.98
N ALA A 54 -18.26 -27.21 -0.94
CA ALA A 54 -18.95 -26.75 0.26
C ALA A 54 -18.00 -25.96 1.17
N TYR A 55 -18.51 -24.93 1.84
CA TYR A 55 -17.74 -24.10 2.79
C TYR A 55 -18.64 -23.62 3.93
N ASP A 56 -18.15 -23.75 5.17
CA ASP A 56 -18.88 -23.30 6.36
C ASP A 56 -18.76 -21.78 6.58
N VAL A 57 -17.63 -21.19 6.17
CA VAL A 57 -17.29 -19.78 6.40
C VAL A 57 -16.67 -19.17 5.15
N VAL A 58 -17.08 -17.94 4.82
CA VAL A 58 -16.48 -17.12 3.76
C VAL A 58 -15.88 -15.87 4.40
N LEU A 59 -14.58 -15.64 4.15
CA LEU A 59 -13.86 -14.47 4.65
C LEU A 59 -13.41 -13.58 3.49
N TYR A 60 -14.01 -12.39 3.38
CA TYR A 60 -13.62 -11.41 2.36
C TYR A 60 -12.29 -10.74 2.72
N CYS A 61 -11.22 -11.15 2.03
CA CYS A 61 -9.89 -10.55 2.12
C CYS A 61 -9.62 -9.60 0.94
N THR A 62 -10.61 -8.78 0.55
CA THR A 62 -10.63 -8.02 -0.72
C THR A 62 -10.14 -6.58 -0.58
N GLY A 63 -9.42 -6.28 0.50
CA GLY A 63 -8.86 -4.96 0.79
C GLY A 63 -9.86 -3.99 1.41
N PHE A 64 -9.49 -2.71 1.41
CA PHE A 64 -10.23 -1.64 2.08
C PHE A 64 -10.52 -0.47 1.13
N ARG A 65 -11.42 0.41 1.57
CA ARG A 65 -11.71 1.67 0.89
C ARG A 65 -11.33 2.86 1.77
N TYR A 66 -10.74 3.89 1.17
CA TYR A 66 -10.61 5.17 1.85
C TYR A 66 -12.01 5.74 2.11
N ASN A 67 -12.29 6.07 3.36
CA ASN A 67 -13.56 6.64 3.78
C ASN A 67 -13.34 7.60 4.94
N PHE A 68 -13.81 8.84 4.79
CA PHE A 68 -13.64 9.90 5.78
C PHE A 68 -15.02 10.49 6.12
N PRO A 69 -15.85 9.77 6.90
CA PRO A 69 -17.23 10.18 7.16
C PRO A 69 -17.35 11.50 7.95
N PHE A 70 -16.24 11.93 8.56
CA PHE A 70 -16.13 13.20 9.29
C PHE A 70 -15.79 14.40 8.39
N LEU A 71 -15.42 14.19 7.12
CA LEU A 71 -15.12 15.28 6.18
C LEU A 71 -16.39 15.67 5.41
N SER A 72 -16.81 16.93 5.55
CA SER A 72 -17.87 17.50 4.74
C SER A 72 -17.38 17.81 3.31
N ALA A 73 -18.31 17.96 2.37
CA ALA A 73 -17.99 18.36 1.00
C ALA A 73 -17.24 19.71 0.92
N SER A 74 -17.44 20.61 1.90
CA SER A 74 -16.75 21.90 1.97
C SER A 74 -15.24 21.77 2.20
N CYS A 75 -14.76 20.63 2.74
CA CYS A 75 -13.33 20.34 2.83
C CYS A 75 -12.68 20.15 1.45
N GLY A 76 -13.46 20.06 0.37
CA GLY A 76 -12.93 19.99 -0.99
C GLY A 76 -12.13 18.73 -1.30
N ILE A 77 -12.21 17.69 -0.48
CA ILE A 77 -11.59 16.38 -0.71
C ILE A 77 -12.63 15.44 -1.30
N ARG A 78 -12.21 14.66 -2.30
CA ARG A 78 -12.99 13.61 -2.94
C ARG A 78 -12.22 12.31 -2.86
N VAL A 79 -12.96 11.22 -2.70
CA VAL A 79 -12.43 9.86 -2.81
C VAL A 79 -13.13 9.17 -3.97
N GLU A 80 -12.38 8.84 -5.02
CA GLU A 80 -12.91 8.19 -6.22
C GLU A 80 -12.08 6.94 -6.55
N ASP A 81 -12.67 5.75 -6.45
CA ASP A 81 -11.96 4.45 -6.58
C ASP A 81 -10.64 4.46 -5.79
N ASN A 82 -10.69 4.69 -4.47
CA ASN A 82 -9.51 4.78 -3.58
C ASN A 82 -8.46 5.85 -3.91
N HIS A 83 -8.77 6.81 -4.77
CA HIS A 83 -7.94 8.00 -4.97
C HIS A 83 -8.47 9.17 -4.14
N VAL A 84 -7.70 9.61 -3.14
CA VAL A 84 -7.99 10.78 -2.31
C VAL A 84 -7.35 12.02 -2.94
N GLN A 85 -8.18 12.99 -3.31
CA GLN A 85 -7.73 14.15 -4.10
C GLN A 85 -8.59 15.40 -3.86
N PRO A 86 -8.09 16.61 -4.17
CA PRO A 86 -6.74 16.91 -4.65
C PRO A 86 -5.74 17.11 -3.49
N LEU A 87 -4.61 16.42 -3.56
CA LEU A 87 -3.56 16.45 -2.54
C LEU A 87 -2.21 16.80 -3.16
N TYR A 88 -1.52 17.78 -2.58
CA TYR A 88 -0.13 18.07 -2.92
C TYR A 88 0.78 17.04 -2.24
N LYS A 89 1.57 16.32 -3.04
CA LYS A 89 2.49 15.25 -2.60
C LYS A 89 1.81 14.19 -1.71
N HIS A 90 0.55 13.86 -2.01
CA HIS A 90 -0.32 12.98 -1.21
C HIS A 90 -0.55 13.40 0.25
N CYS A 91 -0.17 14.62 0.62
CA CYS A 91 -0.23 15.10 2.01
C CYS A 91 -1.22 16.25 2.15
N ILE A 92 -0.92 17.40 1.53
CA ILE A 92 -1.60 18.67 1.85
C ILE A 92 -2.84 18.83 0.98
N ASN A 93 -3.98 19.15 1.59
CA ASN A 93 -5.21 19.48 0.88
C ASN A 93 -5.02 20.77 0.07
N ILE A 94 -5.05 20.68 -1.26
CA ILE A 94 -4.79 21.83 -2.13
C ILE A 94 -5.86 22.92 -1.99
N ASN A 95 -7.11 22.52 -1.74
CA ASN A 95 -8.24 23.44 -1.60
C ASN A 95 -8.21 24.18 -0.26
N HIS A 96 -7.70 23.52 0.79
CA HIS A 96 -7.59 24.06 2.15
C HIS A 96 -6.21 23.72 2.75
N PRO A 97 -5.15 24.49 2.44
CA PRO A 97 -3.75 24.13 2.71
C PRO A 97 -3.33 24.28 4.19
N THR A 98 -4.29 24.21 5.10
CA THR A 98 -4.12 24.04 6.56
C THR A 98 -4.54 22.64 7.02
N MET A 99 -5.00 21.79 6.10
CA MET A 99 -5.38 20.40 6.32
C MET A 99 -4.40 19.47 5.60
N ALA A 100 -3.99 18.39 6.26
CA ALA A 100 -3.12 17.37 5.69
C ALA A 100 -3.60 15.95 6.03
N PHE A 101 -3.21 15.01 5.18
CA PHE A 101 -3.39 13.58 5.35
C PHE A 101 -2.02 12.93 5.50
N ILE A 102 -1.91 12.01 6.45
CA ILE A 102 -0.69 11.25 6.73
C ILE A 102 -1.02 9.76 6.59
N GLY A 103 -0.14 9.00 5.93
CA GLY A 103 -0.28 7.55 5.82
C GLY A 103 -1.21 7.06 4.70
N LEU A 104 -1.54 7.90 3.71
CA LEU A 104 -2.28 7.44 2.52
C LEU A 104 -1.46 6.54 1.58
N PRO A 105 -0.14 6.77 1.37
CA PRO A 105 0.60 5.88 0.50
C PRO A 105 0.80 4.49 1.09
N PHE A 106 0.81 3.47 0.24
CA PHE A 106 0.90 2.05 0.64
C PHE A 106 1.93 1.28 -0.19
N TYR A 107 2.32 0.09 0.28
CA TYR A 107 3.56 -0.61 -0.10
C TYR A 107 4.79 0.27 0.15
N VAL A 108 5.03 0.57 1.43
CA VAL A 108 5.97 1.58 1.90
C VAL A 108 6.57 1.19 3.26
N CYS A 109 7.73 1.77 3.60
CA CYS A 109 8.26 1.86 4.95
C CYS A 109 7.35 2.77 5.79
N ALA A 110 6.24 2.22 6.31
CA ALA A 110 5.13 3.02 6.83
C ALA A 110 5.55 4.03 7.91
N ALA A 111 6.28 3.59 8.94
CA ALA A 111 6.69 4.47 10.04
C ALA A 111 7.60 5.61 9.57
N GLN A 112 8.61 5.30 8.76
CA GLN A 112 9.57 6.26 8.22
C GLN A 112 8.89 7.23 7.26
N MET A 113 8.00 6.74 6.40
CA MET A 113 7.20 7.58 5.52
C MET A 113 6.31 8.54 6.30
N MET A 114 5.58 8.05 7.31
CA MET A 114 4.68 8.88 8.11
C MET A 114 5.46 9.99 8.84
N ASP A 115 6.63 9.67 9.40
CA ASP A 115 7.53 10.67 9.97
C ASP A 115 7.94 11.73 8.93
N LEU A 116 8.39 11.31 7.75
CA LEU A 116 8.79 12.21 6.68
C LEU A 116 7.62 13.10 6.20
N GLN A 117 6.41 12.54 6.06
CA GLN A 117 5.20 13.29 5.70
C GLN A 117 4.84 14.33 6.77
N VAL A 118 4.97 13.98 8.05
CA VAL A 118 4.74 14.93 9.17
C VAL A 118 5.75 16.06 9.11
N ARG A 119 7.05 15.76 8.98
CA ARG A 119 8.11 16.77 8.84
C ARG A 119 7.88 17.67 7.62
N PHE A 120 7.46 17.08 6.50
CA PHE A 120 7.07 17.80 5.29
C PHE A 120 5.92 18.79 5.56
N CYS A 121 4.82 18.34 6.16
CA CYS A 121 3.67 19.21 6.46
C CYS A 121 4.03 20.33 7.45
N LEU A 122 4.80 20.00 8.50
CA LEU A 122 5.21 20.97 9.52
C LEU A 122 6.09 22.10 8.97
N LYS A 123 6.92 21.85 7.95
CA LYS A 123 7.69 22.92 7.29
C LYS A 123 6.79 24.02 6.73
N TYR A 124 5.64 23.64 6.19
CA TYR A 124 4.68 24.60 5.65
C TYR A 124 3.76 25.18 6.72
N PHE A 125 3.23 24.35 7.62
CA PHE A 125 2.27 24.78 8.64
C PHE A 125 2.90 25.69 9.71
N SER A 126 4.20 25.54 9.98
CA SER A 126 4.95 26.45 10.86
C SER A 126 5.30 27.79 10.20
N GLY A 127 5.08 27.94 8.89
CA GLY A 127 5.54 29.08 8.12
C GLY A 127 7.04 29.08 7.80
N SER A 128 7.79 28.05 8.19
CA SER A 128 9.22 27.90 7.87
C SER A 128 9.48 27.88 6.36
N ARG A 129 8.51 27.41 5.58
CA ARG A 129 8.53 27.43 4.13
C ARG A 129 7.16 27.86 3.59
N ARG A 130 7.16 28.62 2.50
CA ARG A 130 5.92 28.99 1.81
C ARG A 130 5.49 27.87 0.87
N LEU A 131 4.20 27.54 0.88
CA LEU A 131 3.63 26.65 -0.12
C LEU A 131 3.70 27.31 -1.52
N PRO A 132 3.86 26.50 -2.58
CA PRO A 132 3.63 26.98 -3.93
C PRO A 132 2.16 27.37 -4.11
N SER A 133 1.86 28.06 -5.22
CA SER A 133 0.47 28.43 -5.54
C SER A 133 -0.40 27.19 -5.72
N GLY A 134 -1.72 27.31 -5.49
CA GLY A 134 -2.67 26.21 -5.71
C GLY A 134 -2.58 25.63 -7.12
N ARG A 135 -2.39 26.48 -8.14
CA ARG A 135 -2.17 26.05 -9.53
C ARG A 135 -0.90 25.20 -9.67
N ALA A 136 0.22 25.62 -9.08
CA ALA A 136 1.45 24.86 -9.14
C ALA A 136 1.35 23.51 -8.40
N MET A 137 0.62 23.44 -7.28
CA MET A 137 0.33 22.18 -6.59
C MET A 137 -0.53 21.23 -7.44
N LEU A 138 -1.55 21.76 -8.13
CA LEU A 138 -2.39 20.97 -9.05
C LEU A 138 -1.60 20.46 -10.25
N GLU A 139 -0.73 21.29 -10.83
CA GLU A 139 0.15 20.89 -11.94
C GLU A 139 1.13 19.79 -11.51
N ASP A 140 1.67 19.86 -10.29
CA ASP A 140 2.53 18.83 -9.73
C ASP A 140 1.82 17.50 -9.52
N MET A 141 0.65 17.53 -8.84
CA MET A 141 -0.20 16.36 -8.67
C MET A 141 -0.61 15.76 -10.03
N GLY A 142 -0.98 16.59 -11.00
CA GLY A 142 -1.39 16.17 -12.33
C GLY A 142 -0.28 15.45 -13.09
N ARG A 143 0.96 15.97 -13.04
CA ARG A 143 2.12 15.31 -13.67
C ARG A 143 2.41 13.94 -13.05
N GLU A 144 2.35 13.83 -11.73
CA GLU A 144 2.59 12.55 -11.06
C GLU A 144 1.52 11.52 -11.42
N MET A 145 0.25 11.92 -11.43
CA MET A 145 -0.83 11.00 -11.76
C MET A 145 -0.77 10.57 -13.23
N GLU A 146 -0.42 11.47 -14.14
CA GLU A 146 -0.22 11.15 -15.57
C GLU A 146 0.88 10.12 -15.78
N ASP A 147 2.05 10.29 -15.14
CA ASP A 147 3.13 9.28 -15.19
C ASP A 147 2.64 7.90 -14.73
N ARG A 148 1.92 7.86 -13.60
CA ARG A 148 1.35 6.61 -13.06
C ARG A 148 0.37 5.97 -14.05
N TRP A 149 -0.52 6.74 -14.68
CA TRP A 149 -1.47 6.19 -15.65
C TRP A 149 -0.76 5.66 -16.91
N GLN A 150 0.26 6.36 -17.41
CA GLN A 150 1.07 5.89 -18.54
C GLN A 150 1.80 4.57 -18.25
N ARG A 151 2.15 4.34 -16.99
CA ARG A 151 2.75 3.09 -16.49
C ARG A 151 1.73 1.98 -16.20
N GLY A 152 0.44 2.21 -16.47
CA GLY A 152 -0.62 1.21 -16.34
C GLY A 152 -1.24 1.10 -14.95
N TYR A 153 -0.93 2.02 -14.02
CA TYR A 153 -1.60 2.02 -12.72
C TYR A 153 -3.09 2.40 -12.86
N ARG A 154 -3.95 1.68 -12.13
CA ARG A 154 -5.38 2.01 -12.02
C ARG A 154 -5.58 3.15 -11.02
N LYS A 155 -6.74 3.80 -11.06
CA LYS A 155 -7.08 4.91 -10.15
C LYS A 155 -6.94 4.54 -8.66
N ARG A 156 -7.38 3.34 -8.25
CA ARG A 156 -7.13 2.78 -6.91
C ARG A 156 -5.68 2.63 -6.48
N HIS A 157 -4.74 2.70 -7.41
CA HIS A 157 -3.31 2.65 -7.14
C HIS A 157 -2.66 4.05 -7.12
N ALA A 158 -3.45 5.14 -7.13
CA ALA A 158 -2.93 6.50 -7.11
C ALA A 158 -1.97 6.78 -5.93
N HIS A 159 -2.16 6.10 -4.80
CA HIS A 159 -1.29 6.20 -3.62
C HIS A 159 -0.34 5.00 -3.46
N MET A 160 -0.20 4.13 -4.45
CA MET A 160 0.68 2.96 -4.38
C MET A 160 2.12 3.35 -4.69
N MET A 161 3.06 3.16 -3.75
CA MET A 161 4.46 3.50 -4.01
C MET A 161 5.27 2.31 -4.51
N GLY A 162 5.03 1.13 -3.95
CA GLY A 162 5.67 -0.11 -4.38
C GLY A 162 7.20 -0.09 -4.18
N PRO A 163 7.95 -0.86 -4.99
CA PRO A 163 9.40 -0.95 -4.88
C PRO A 163 10.14 0.38 -5.04
N GLU A 164 9.53 1.36 -5.71
CA GLU A 164 10.12 2.67 -6.01
C GLU A 164 9.76 3.77 -5.00
N GLN A 165 9.25 3.40 -3.82
CA GLN A 165 8.92 4.32 -2.72
C GLN A 165 10.03 5.34 -2.38
N GLY A 166 11.31 5.00 -2.62
CA GLY A 166 12.43 5.91 -2.40
C GLY A 166 12.35 7.20 -3.23
N HIS A 167 11.77 7.16 -4.44
CA HIS A 167 11.58 8.36 -5.27
C HIS A 167 10.65 9.37 -4.60
N TYR A 168 9.54 8.89 -4.03
CA TYR A 168 8.61 9.74 -3.28
C TYR A 168 9.27 10.34 -2.03
N TYR A 169 10.07 9.56 -1.31
CA TYR A 169 10.77 10.05 -0.11
C TYR A 169 11.81 11.12 -0.47
N ALA A 170 12.61 10.89 -1.51
CA ALA A 170 13.59 11.87 -1.98
C ALA A 170 12.90 13.16 -2.46
N ASP A 171 11.76 13.04 -3.14
CA ASP A 171 10.98 14.19 -3.62
C ASP A 171 10.42 15.03 -2.46
N LEU A 172 9.80 14.40 -1.44
CA LEU A 172 9.35 15.12 -0.24
C LEU A 172 10.52 15.83 0.46
N ALA A 173 11.64 15.11 0.67
CA ALA A 173 12.80 15.62 1.37
C ALA A 173 13.39 16.84 0.66
N LYS A 174 13.60 16.73 -0.66
CA LYS A 174 14.09 17.83 -1.50
C LYS A 174 13.12 19.00 -1.55
N THR A 175 11.82 18.72 -1.71
CA THR A 175 10.78 19.75 -1.85
C THR A 175 10.65 20.59 -0.58
N ALA A 176 10.77 19.97 0.60
CA ALA A 176 10.67 20.66 1.88
C ALA A 176 12.03 21.08 2.49
N ASP A 177 13.17 20.67 1.90
CA ASP A 177 14.52 20.85 2.45
C ASP A 177 14.60 20.30 3.89
N ILE A 178 14.36 18.99 3.98
CA ILE A 178 14.41 18.21 5.21
C ILE A 178 15.28 16.98 5.01
N GLU A 179 15.76 16.42 6.12
CA GLU A 179 16.56 15.21 6.11
C GLU A 179 15.84 14.04 5.42
N PRO A 180 16.45 13.39 4.41
CA PRO A 180 15.84 12.27 3.72
C PRO A 180 15.82 11.00 4.60
N ILE A 181 15.00 10.03 4.22
CA ILE A 181 15.08 8.68 4.78
C ILE A 181 16.34 8.01 4.22
N ALA A 182 17.14 7.37 5.08
CA ALA A 182 18.33 6.64 4.66
C ALA A 182 17.98 5.55 3.63
N PRO A 183 18.71 5.45 2.50
CA PRO A 183 18.43 4.48 1.43
C PRO A 183 18.35 3.03 1.89
N VAL A 184 19.10 2.64 2.92
CA VAL A 184 19.06 1.29 3.50
C VAL A 184 17.65 0.87 3.90
N MET A 185 16.80 1.81 4.33
CA MET A 185 15.44 1.48 4.78
C MET A 185 14.57 0.95 3.64
N THR A 186 14.63 1.58 2.46
CA THR A 186 13.85 1.13 1.30
C THR A 186 14.44 -0.14 0.71
N LYS A 187 15.77 -0.27 0.69
CA LYS A 187 16.45 -1.50 0.27
C LYS A 187 16.04 -2.69 1.15
N LEU A 188 16.09 -2.52 2.47
CA LEU A 188 15.71 -3.56 3.43
C LEU A 188 14.22 -3.90 3.34
N HIS A 189 13.34 -2.91 3.20
CA HIS A 189 11.91 -3.16 3.00
C HIS A 189 11.66 -3.98 1.74
N ASN A 190 12.31 -3.64 0.63
CA ASN A 190 12.15 -4.35 -0.63
C ASN A 190 12.68 -5.78 -0.54
N GLU A 191 13.83 -5.99 0.09
CA GLU A 191 14.38 -7.33 0.35
C GLU A 191 13.42 -8.16 1.21
N SER A 192 12.96 -7.62 2.34
CA SER A 192 12.01 -8.31 3.22
C SER A 192 10.68 -8.62 2.52
N SER A 193 10.21 -7.71 1.65
CA SER A 193 9.02 -7.94 0.83
C SER A 193 9.23 -9.04 -0.20
N GLN A 194 10.43 -9.15 -0.78
CA GLN A 194 10.77 -10.22 -1.71
C GLN A 194 10.87 -11.56 -0.98
N ARG A 195 11.47 -11.59 0.23
CA ARG A 195 11.51 -12.80 1.07
C ARG A 195 10.13 -13.34 1.40
N PHE A 196 9.15 -12.47 1.63
CA PHE A 196 7.74 -12.88 1.80
C PHE A 196 7.17 -13.60 0.56
N VAL A 197 7.57 -13.18 -0.63
CA VAL A 197 7.15 -13.81 -1.90
C VAL A 197 7.86 -15.14 -2.11
N ASP A 198 9.16 -15.18 -1.82
CA ASP A 198 10.01 -16.35 -2.08
C ASP A 198 9.80 -17.48 -1.06
N ASP A 199 9.59 -17.14 0.22
CA ASP A 199 9.39 -18.09 1.32
C ASP A 199 8.35 -17.58 2.32
N LEU A 200 7.08 -17.72 1.97
CA LEU A 200 5.97 -17.28 2.80
C LEU A 200 5.95 -17.92 4.20
N ILE A 201 6.56 -19.10 4.38
CA ILE A 201 6.52 -19.84 5.65
C ILE A 201 7.61 -19.31 6.59
N HIS A 202 8.84 -19.11 6.09
CA HIS A 202 10.01 -18.82 6.94
C HIS A 202 10.55 -17.40 6.79
N PHE A 203 9.96 -16.51 5.97
CA PHE A 203 10.48 -15.13 5.81
C PHE A 203 10.61 -14.34 7.12
N ARG A 204 9.89 -14.74 8.18
CA ARG A 204 9.98 -14.10 9.51
C ARG A 204 11.18 -14.56 10.33
N GLU A 205 11.89 -15.60 9.88
CA GLU A 205 13.10 -16.12 10.52
C GLU A 205 14.35 -15.36 10.06
N ASP A 206 14.27 -14.60 8.97
CA ASP A 206 15.36 -13.74 8.50
C ASP A 206 15.64 -12.65 9.55
N VAL A 207 16.91 -12.49 9.93
CA VAL A 207 17.35 -11.44 10.83
C VAL A 207 18.23 -10.48 10.06
N PHE A 208 17.86 -9.21 10.01
CA PHE A 208 18.64 -8.19 9.32
C PHE A 208 19.33 -7.25 10.29
N ARG A 209 20.58 -6.88 9.98
CA ARG A 209 21.34 -5.86 10.70
C ARG A 209 21.77 -4.75 9.75
N ILE A 210 21.36 -3.52 10.04
CA ILE A 210 21.81 -2.31 9.33
C ILE A 210 23.27 -2.03 9.70
N ILE A 211 24.11 -1.79 8.70
CA ILE A 211 25.54 -1.50 8.87
C ILE A 211 25.79 0.01 8.74
N ASP A 212 25.17 0.64 7.74
CA ASP A 212 25.28 2.07 7.47
C ASP A 212 24.02 2.57 6.73
N ASN A 213 24.05 3.81 6.25
CA ASN A 213 22.90 4.44 5.57
C ASN A 213 22.52 3.78 4.23
N ASP A 214 23.34 2.90 3.69
CA ASP A 214 23.17 2.26 2.39
C ASP A 214 23.16 0.73 2.43
N HIS A 215 23.69 0.10 3.48
CA HIS A 215 23.93 -1.34 3.52
C HIS A 215 23.35 -2.00 4.77
N PHE A 216 22.88 -3.24 4.58
CA PHE A 216 22.48 -4.16 5.62
C PHE A 216 23.03 -5.56 5.31
N VAL A 217 23.03 -6.44 6.31
CA VAL A 217 23.35 -7.87 6.16
C VAL A 217 22.24 -8.71 6.78
N ASN A 218 22.01 -9.91 6.22
CA ASN A 218 21.25 -10.97 6.87
C ASN A 218 22.19 -11.73 7.81
N VAL A 219 21.82 -11.92 9.08
CA VAL A 219 22.67 -12.42 10.17
C VAL A 219 22.15 -13.71 10.78
#